data_AF-A0A2V7EI26-F1
#
_entry.id   AF-A0A2V7EI26-F1
#
_cell.length_a   1.000
_cell.length_b   1.000
_cell.length_c   1.000
_cell.angle_alpha   90.00
_cell.angle_beta   90.00
_cell.angle_gamma   90.00
#
_symmetry.space_group_name_H-M   'P 1'
#
loop_
_entity.id
_entity.type
_entity.pdbx_description
1 polymer ?
#
loop_
_entity_poly.entity_id
_entity_poly.type
_entity_poly.pdbx_seq_one_letter_code
_entity_poly.pdbx_strand_id
1 'polypeptide(L)'
;MPGDRGGGDDGLLYEADLEALPLDADLVVLSGCWTAGGGIVRGEGVQGLATPLLAAGARAVLATTWRVRDDAAATFTERFYAALAAGRTTGAALRVAKLAAIASGAPTSEWGAFTLIGDGTVVIPLRQPGSRALPAWIAALGIGAVLAAYRLWIRKRPAVERS
;
A
#
# COMPACT_ATOMS: atom_id res chain seq x y z
N MET A 1 -12.56 -23.64 31.04
CA MET A 1 -11.53 -23.74 32.11
C MET A 1 -10.17 -23.51 31.46
N PRO A 2 -9.43 -22.45 31.84
CA PRO A 2 -8.23 -22.02 31.12
C PRO A 2 -6.95 -22.61 31.75
N GLY A 3 -6.07 -23.10 30.88
CA GLY A 3 -4.64 -23.32 31.07
C GLY A 3 -4.08 -23.29 29.64
N ASP A 4 -3.10 -22.47 29.29
CA ASP A 4 -1.88 -22.13 29.99
C ASP A 4 -1.43 -20.69 29.64
N ARG A 5 -0.42 -20.19 30.36
CA ARG A 5 0.25 -18.92 30.09
C ARG A 5 1.60 -19.26 29.45
N GLY A 6 1.71 -19.06 28.15
CA GLY A 6 2.98 -19.01 27.42
C GLY A 6 2.92 -17.82 26.47
N GLY A 7 3.84 -16.87 26.63
CA GLY A 7 3.92 -15.68 25.79
C GLY A 7 4.16 -16.06 24.33
N GLY A 8 3.09 -16.03 23.57
CA GLY A 8 3.05 -16.24 22.13
C GLY A 8 1.71 -15.69 21.67
N ASP A 9 1.77 -14.52 21.03
CA ASP A 9 0.71 -14.03 20.17
C ASP A 9 0.29 -15.18 19.25
N ASP A 10 -0.93 -15.69 19.44
CA ASP A 10 -1.46 -16.84 18.71
C ASP A 10 -1.82 -16.48 17.26
N GLY A 11 -1.64 -15.21 16.89
CA GLY A 11 -1.91 -14.70 15.55
C GLY A 11 -3.39 -14.70 15.21
N LEU A 12 -4.27 -14.90 16.20
CA LEU A 12 -5.72 -14.96 16.04
C LEU A 12 -6.33 -13.71 16.66
N LEU A 13 -6.68 -12.75 15.79
CA LEU A 13 -7.47 -11.58 16.18
C LEU A 13 -8.90 -12.02 16.50
N TYR A 14 -9.23 -12.11 17.79
CA TYR A 14 -10.60 -12.31 18.24
C TYR A 14 -11.40 -10.99 18.14
N GLU A 15 -12.71 -11.09 17.92
CA GLU A 15 -13.64 -9.94 17.84
C GLU A 15 -13.51 -9.00 19.07
N ALA A 16 -13.25 -9.58 20.25
CA ALA A 16 -13.05 -8.84 21.49
C ALA A 16 -11.72 -8.05 21.55
N ASP A 17 -10.69 -8.47 20.79
CA ASP A 17 -9.42 -7.75 20.73
C ASP A 17 -9.50 -6.56 19.77
N LEU A 18 -10.31 -6.65 18.71
CA LEU A 18 -10.52 -5.56 17.74
C LEU A 18 -11.29 -4.38 18.34
N GLU A 19 -12.25 -4.61 19.23
CA GLU A 19 -12.98 -3.54 19.93
C GLU A 19 -12.09 -2.72 20.89
N ALA A 20 -10.93 -3.28 21.30
CA ALA A 20 -9.99 -2.65 22.22
C ALA A 20 -8.79 -1.97 21.53
N LEU A 21 -8.67 -2.05 20.20
CA LEU A 21 -7.64 -1.32 19.46
C LEU A 21 -8.18 0.07 19.10
N PRO A 22 -7.64 1.17 19.67
CA PRO A 22 -7.95 2.52 19.22
C PRO A 22 -7.32 2.73 17.83
N LEU A 23 -8.05 2.36 16.78
CA LEU A 23 -7.59 2.45 15.41
C LEU A 23 -7.93 3.84 14.85
N ASP A 24 -6.97 4.76 14.93
CA ASP A 24 -7.04 6.07 14.24
C ASP A 24 -6.63 5.90 12.76
N ALA A 25 -7.41 5.09 12.01
CA ALA A 25 -7.11 4.76 10.62
C ALA A 25 -8.17 5.31 9.66
N ASP A 26 -7.73 6.16 8.75
CA ASP A 26 -8.62 6.72 7.72
C ASP A 26 -9.07 5.70 6.68
N LEU A 27 -8.22 4.69 6.42
CA LEU A 27 -8.49 3.62 5.47
C LEU A 27 -7.74 2.36 5.85
N VAL A 28 -8.45 1.25 5.88
CA VAL A 28 -7.86 -0.09 5.96
C VAL A 28 -8.00 -0.77 4.59
N VAL A 29 -6.91 -1.32 4.06
CA VAL A 29 -6.92 -2.10 2.82
C VAL A 29 -6.66 -3.56 3.16
N LEU A 30 -7.66 -4.41 2.96
CA LEU A 30 -7.56 -5.85 3.17
C LEU A 30 -7.06 -6.49 1.88
N SER A 31 -5.74 -6.65 1.77
CA SER A 31 -5.08 -7.35 0.67
C SER A 31 -5.01 -8.84 0.98
N GLY A 32 -5.99 -9.62 0.52
CA GLY A 32 -5.88 -11.07 0.58
C GLY A 32 -6.86 -11.74 -0.36
N CYS A 33 -6.35 -12.66 -1.17
CA CYS A 33 -7.18 -13.67 -1.82
C CYS A 33 -7.94 -14.40 -0.71
N TRP A 34 -9.28 -14.35 -0.72
CA TRP A 34 -10.20 -14.79 0.37
C TRP A 34 -10.60 -13.75 1.43
N THR A 35 -10.15 -12.49 1.41
CA THR A 35 -10.60 -11.49 2.42
C THR A 35 -12.08 -11.13 2.35
N ALA A 36 -12.75 -11.44 1.24
CA ALA A 36 -14.21 -11.37 1.18
C ALA A 36 -14.86 -12.63 0.54
N GLY A 37 -14.19 -13.78 0.68
CA GLY A 37 -14.71 -15.07 0.22
C GLY A 37 -14.17 -16.26 0.98
N GLY A 38 -14.48 -16.38 2.30
CA GLY A 38 -14.27 -17.55 3.16
C GLY A 38 -13.00 -17.46 4.03
N GLY A 39 -12.81 -18.14 5.16
CA GLY A 39 -13.53 -19.28 5.71
C GLY A 39 -14.81 -18.94 6.44
N ILE A 40 -15.77 -19.85 6.27
CA ILE A 40 -16.98 -19.92 7.07
C ILE A 40 -16.56 -20.31 8.49
N VAL A 41 -16.26 -19.32 9.32
CA VAL A 41 -16.77 -19.34 10.70
C VAL A 41 -18.25 -19.00 10.55
N ARG A 42 -19.13 -19.87 11.05
CA ARG A 42 -20.57 -19.68 10.92
C ARG A 42 -20.99 -18.35 11.55
N GLY A 43 -21.27 -17.34 10.74
CA GLY A 43 -21.83 -16.07 11.21
C GLY A 43 -21.84 -14.96 10.17
N GLU A 44 -20.69 -14.60 9.59
CA GLU A 44 -20.55 -13.31 8.91
C GLU A 44 -19.66 -13.42 7.67
N GLY A 45 -20.23 -13.30 6.46
CA GLY A 45 -19.45 -13.04 5.24
C GLY A 45 -18.77 -11.65 5.30
N VAL A 46 -18.02 -11.22 4.28
CA VAL A 46 -17.40 -9.89 3.98
C VAL A 46 -17.57 -8.74 4.99
N GLN A 47 -18.77 -8.55 5.51
CA GLN A 47 -19.12 -7.69 6.64
C GLN A 47 -18.40 -8.06 7.95
N GLY A 48 -18.04 -9.31 8.23
CA GLY A 48 -17.57 -9.75 9.55
C GLY A 48 -16.18 -9.27 9.96
N LEU A 49 -15.30 -8.96 8.99
CA LEU A 49 -14.02 -8.31 9.28
C LEU A 49 -14.09 -6.79 9.11
N ALA A 50 -14.90 -6.31 8.17
CA ALA A 50 -15.07 -4.88 7.96
C ALA A 50 -15.81 -4.21 9.13
N THR A 51 -16.81 -4.89 9.71
CA THR A 51 -17.62 -4.36 10.82
C THR A 51 -16.80 -4.09 12.08
N PRO A 52 -15.98 -5.02 12.61
CA PRO A 52 -15.15 -4.74 13.77
C PRO A 52 -14.06 -3.70 13.47
N LEU A 53 -13.53 -3.63 12.24
CA LEU A 53 -12.57 -2.58 11.86
C LEU A 53 -13.20 -1.18 11.83
N LEU A 54 -14.43 -1.07 11.30
CA LEU A 54 -15.19 0.19 11.34
C LEU A 54 -15.58 0.53 12.79
N ALA A 55 -15.96 -0.46 13.60
CA ALA A 55 -16.26 -0.27 15.03
C ALA A 55 -15.02 0.18 15.83
N ALA A 56 -13.83 -0.30 15.46
CA ALA A 56 -12.54 0.09 16.03
C ALA A 56 -12.10 1.51 15.65
N GLY A 57 -12.81 2.19 14.74
CA GLY A 57 -12.56 3.58 14.34
C GLY A 57 -12.10 3.78 12.89
N ALA A 58 -12.02 2.72 12.07
CA ALA A 58 -11.71 2.89 10.66
C ALA A 58 -12.80 3.70 9.94
N ARG A 59 -12.43 4.73 9.16
CA ARG A 59 -13.42 5.52 8.40
C ARG A 59 -13.87 4.84 7.11
N ALA A 60 -12.98 4.08 6.48
CA ALA A 60 -13.27 3.31 5.28
C ALA A 60 -12.44 2.01 5.23
N VAL A 61 -13.00 0.97 4.61
CA VAL A 61 -12.34 -0.33 4.41
C VAL A 61 -12.45 -0.73 2.94
N LEU A 62 -11.32 -0.95 2.26
CA LEU A 62 -11.25 -1.52 0.92
C LEU A 62 -10.96 -3.02 1.03
N ALA A 63 -11.84 -3.86 0.47
CA ALA A 63 -11.72 -5.32 0.52
C ALA A 63 -11.91 -5.99 -0.85
N THR A 64 -11.35 -7.19 -1.02
CA THR A 64 -11.47 -8.00 -2.25
C THR A 64 -12.36 -9.22 -2.07
N THR A 65 -13.52 -9.25 -2.75
CA THR A 65 -14.58 -10.28 -2.64
C THR A 65 -14.23 -11.64 -3.22
N TRP A 66 -13.27 -11.72 -4.12
CA TRP A 66 -12.76 -12.98 -4.66
C TRP A 66 -11.31 -12.84 -5.10
N ARG A 67 -10.70 -13.97 -5.49
CA ARG A 67 -9.32 -14.00 -5.96
C ARG A 67 -9.19 -13.27 -7.30
N VAL A 68 -8.30 -12.28 -7.33
CA VAL A 68 -7.87 -11.57 -8.54
C VAL A 68 -6.43 -12.01 -8.84
N ARG A 69 -6.01 -11.96 -10.10
CA ARG A 69 -4.61 -12.20 -10.45
C ARG A 69 -3.73 -11.13 -9.80
N ASP A 70 -2.56 -11.52 -9.31
CA ASP A 70 -1.66 -10.64 -8.55
C ASP A 70 -1.25 -9.39 -9.35
N ASP A 71 -1.03 -9.53 -10.66
CA ASP A 71 -0.67 -8.43 -11.57
C ASP A 71 -1.81 -7.43 -11.76
N ALA A 72 -3.03 -7.92 -11.94
CA ALA A 72 -4.22 -7.10 -12.02
C ALA A 72 -4.52 -6.40 -10.69
N ALA A 73 -4.35 -7.09 -9.56
CA ALA A 73 -4.54 -6.54 -8.23
C ALA A 73 -3.50 -5.45 -7.90
N ALA A 74 -2.24 -5.67 -8.26
CA ALA A 74 -1.17 -4.68 -8.10
C ALA A 74 -1.47 -3.42 -8.94
N THR A 75 -1.81 -3.59 -10.22
CA THR A 75 -2.15 -2.48 -11.12
C THR A 75 -3.37 -1.70 -10.63
N PHE A 76 -4.40 -2.39 -10.14
CA PHE A 76 -5.60 -1.76 -9.60
C PHE A 76 -5.28 -0.93 -8.35
N THR A 77 -4.53 -1.53 -7.42
CA THR A 77 -4.16 -0.92 -6.14
C THR A 77 -3.23 0.28 -6.34
N GLU A 78 -2.29 0.20 -7.28
CA GLU A 78 -1.43 1.32 -7.67
C GLU A 78 -2.26 2.51 -8.17
N ARG A 79 -3.22 2.26 -9.07
CA ARG A 79 -4.11 3.32 -9.58
C ARG A 79 -5.00 3.90 -8.50
N PHE A 80 -5.47 3.07 -7.58
CA PHE A 80 -6.24 3.51 -6.42
C PHE A 80 -5.42 4.43 -5.51
N TYR A 81 -4.19 4.04 -5.13
CA TYR A 81 -3.30 4.87 -4.33
C TYR A 81 -2.84 6.14 -5.06
N ALA A 82 -2.63 6.09 -6.37
CA ALA A 82 -2.31 7.27 -7.16
C ALA A 82 -3.46 8.29 -7.14
N ALA A 83 -4.71 7.83 -7.23
CA ALA A 83 -5.88 8.71 -7.14
C ALA A 83 -6.02 9.31 -5.73
N LEU A 84 -5.78 8.53 -4.68
CA LEU A 84 -5.73 9.04 -3.30
C LEU A 84 -4.63 10.09 -3.11
N ALA A 85 -3.43 9.85 -3.67
CA ALA A 85 -2.32 10.78 -3.59
C ALA A 85 -2.59 12.09 -4.36
N ALA A 86 -3.47 12.04 -5.37
CA ALA A 86 -3.99 13.20 -6.06
C ALA A 86 -5.10 13.95 -5.28
N GLY A 87 -5.32 13.62 -4.00
CA GLY A 87 -6.30 14.27 -3.13
C GLY A 87 -7.75 13.87 -3.39
N ARG A 88 -7.99 12.74 -4.08
CA ARG A 88 -9.36 12.24 -4.29
C ARG A 88 -9.87 11.54 -3.03
N THR A 89 -11.19 11.55 -2.87
CA THR A 89 -11.84 10.75 -1.83
C THR A 89 -11.66 9.25 -2.10
N THR A 90 -11.79 8.41 -1.08
CA THR A 90 -11.73 6.94 -1.20
C THR A 90 -12.69 6.38 -2.24
N GLY A 91 -13.94 6.88 -2.29
CA GLY A 91 -14.92 6.49 -3.30
C GLY A 91 -14.55 6.95 -4.71
N ALA A 92 -14.05 8.18 -4.84
CA ALA A 92 -13.58 8.69 -6.13
C ALA A 92 -12.35 7.94 -6.64
N ALA A 93 -11.42 7.58 -5.75
CA ALA A 93 -10.25 6.78 -6.05
C ALA A 93 -10.63 5.37 -6.53
N LEU A 94 -11.60 4.71 -5.86
CA LEU A 94 -12.13 3.41 -6.31
C LEU A 94 -12.73 3.50 -7.70
N ARG A 95 -13.52 4.54 -7.97
CA ARG A 95 -14.12 4.78 -9.28
C ARG A 95 -13.06 4.96 -10.37
N VAL A 96 -12.00 5.73 -10.09
CA VAL A 96 -10.89 5.93 -11.03
C VAL A 96 -10.21 4.61 -11.35
N ALA A 97 -9.89 3.79 -10.33
CA ALA A 97 -9.26 2.49 -10.53
C ALA A 97 -10.14 1.55 -11.38
N LYS A 98 -11.45 1.46 -11.08
CA LYS A 98 -12.41 0.64 -11.85
C LYS A 98 -12.53 1.09 -13.30
N LEU A 99 -12.70 2.39 -13.54
CA LEU A 99 -12.80 2.93 -14.91
C LEU A 99 -11.52 2.69 -15.71
N ALA A 100 -10.36 2.84 -15.06
CA ALA A 100 -9.09 2.62 -15.72
C ALA A 100 -8.89 1.13 -16.10
N ALA A 101 -9.38 0.20 -15.28
CA ALA A 101 -9.37 -1.24 -15.59
C ALA A 101 -10.34 -1.59 -16.74
N ILE A 102 -11.55 -1.00 -16.73
CA ILE A 102 -12.51 -1.13 -17.83
C ILE A 102 -11.91 -0.61 -19.14
N ALA A 103 -11.24 0.55 -19.10
CA ALA A 103 -10.60 1.15 -20.26
C ALA A 103 -9.43 0.31 -20.82
N SER A 104 -8.75 -0.48 -19.99
CA SER A 104 -7.71 -1.42 -20.44
C SER A 104 -8.27 -2.76 -20.92
N GLY A 105 -9.59 -2.93 -20.96
CA GLY A 105 -10.23 -4.19 -21.37
C GLY A 105 -10.16 -5.30 -20.31
N ALA A 106 -9.92 -4.94 -19.04
CA ALA A 106 -9.88 -5.92 -17.97
C ALA A 106 -11.26 -6.54 -17.74
N PRO A 107 -11.37 -7.87 -17.56
CA PRO A 107 -12.64 -8.53 -17.30
C PRO A 107 -13.21 -8.09 -15.94
N THR A 108 -14.54 -8.16 -15.81
CA THR A 108 -15.26 -7.85 -14.56
C THR A 108 -14.76 -8.66 -13.36
N SER A 109 -14.22 -9.85 -13.59
CA SER A 109 -13.59 -10.68 -12.55
C SER A 109 -12.38 -10.02 -11.89
N GLU A 110 -11.73 -9.04 -12.52
CA GLU A 110 -10.57 -8.36 -11.95
C GLU A 110 -10.96 -7.10 -11.17
N TRP A 111 -11.65 -6.15 -11.79
CA TRP A 111 -11.99 -4.87 -11.15
C TRP A 111 -13.25 -4.96 -10.26
N GLY A 112 -14.13 -5.91 -10.52
CA GLY A 112 -15.37 -6.11 -9.75
C GLY A 112 -15.13 -6.64 -8.34
N ALA A 113 -13.96 -7.23 -8.09
CA ALA A 113 -13.61 -7.80 -6.80
C ALA A 113 -13.47 -6.74 -5.70
N PHE A 114 -13.14 -5.51 -6.07
CA PHE A 114 -12.82 -4.46 -5.11
C PHE A 114 -14.09 -3.73 -4.66
N THR A 115 -14.35 -3.76 -3.35
CA THR A 115 -15.47 -3.09 -2.69
C THR A 115 -14.97 -2.19 -1.58
N LEU A 116 -15.54 -1.00 -1.48
CA LEU A 116 -15.30 -0.05 -0.39
C LEU A 116 -16.50 -0.07 0.55
N ILE A 117 -16.24 -0.20 1.85
CA ILE A 117 -17.24 -0.22 2.93
C ILE A 117 -16.91 0.94 3.87
N GLY A 118 -17.92 1.72 4.29
CA GLY A 118 -17.73 2.91 5.13
C GLY A 118 -17.85 4.22 4.35
N ASP A 119 -17.16 5.27 4.80
CA ASP A 119 -17.28 6.61 4.23
C ASP A 119 -16.43 6.79 2.96
N GLY A 120 -17.12 6.87 1.82
CA GLY A 120 -16.52 7.11 0.51
C GLY A 120 -16.06 8.55 0.25
N THR A 121 -16.33 9.47 1.16
CA THR A 121 -15.99 10.90 1.05
C THR A 121 -14.69 11.27 1.78
N VAL A 122 -14.12 10.32 2.53
CA VAL A 122 -12.84 10.48 3.23
C VAL A 122 -11.73 10.78 2.23
N VAL A 123 -11.00 11.86 2.47
CA VAL A 123 -9.72 12.16 1.81
C VAL A 123 -8.62 11.72 2.73
N ILE A 124 -7.75 10.84 2.24
CA ILE A 124 -6.62 10.33 3.02
C ILE A 124 -5.41 11.20 2.70
N PRO A 125 -4.77 11.84 3.71
CA PRO A 125 -3.52 12.53 3.52
C PRO A 125 -2.41 11.49 3.34
N LEU A 126 -2.27 10.92 2.14
CA LEU A 126 -1.16 10.04 1.83
C LEU A 126 0.13 10.85 1.91
N ARG A 127 0.85 10.69 3.02
CA ARG A 127 2.23 11.15 3.16
C ARG A 127 3.05 10.33 2.18
N GLN A 128 3.26 10.87 0.98
CA GLN A 128 4.19 10.27 0.04
C GLN A 128 5.54 10.14 0.76
N PRO A 129 6.20 8.97 0.75
CA PRO A 129 7.56 8.86 1.22
C PRO A 129 8.36 9.80 0.33
N GLY A 130 8.65 11.00 0.84
CA GLY A 130 9.43 11.98 0.12
C GLY A 130 10.69 11.27 -0.29
N SER A 131 10.90 11.11 -1.60
CA SER A 131 12.23 10.82 -2.11
C SER A 131 13.12 11.80 -1.38
N ARG A 132 14.03 11.30 -0.54
CA ARG A 132 15.08 12.14 0.03
C ARG A 132 15.90 12.55 -1.19
N ALA A 133 15.45 13.59 -1.88
CA ALA A 133 16.25 14.31 -2.83
C ALA A 133 17.47 14.71 -2.02
N LEU A 134 18.60 14.05 -2.31
CA LEU A 134 19.84 14.36 -1.65
C LEU A 134 20.01 15.87 -1.83
N PRO A 135 20.24 16.62 -0.74
CA PRO A 135 20.41 18.06 -0.86
C PRO A 135 21.51 18.34 -1.88
N ALA A 136 21.33 19.36 -2.72
CA ALA A 136 22.16 19.61 -3.90
C ALA A 136 23.67 19.66 -3.60
N TRP A 137 24.06 19.96 -2.34
CA TRP A 137 25.44 19.91 -1.89
C TRP A 137 26.06 18.50 -1.94
N ILE A 138 25.30 17.43 -1.74
CA ILE A 138 25.80 16.04 -1.83
C ILE A 138 26.14 15.72 -3.29
N ALA A 139 25.29 16.12 -4.24
CA ALA A 139 25.58 15.97 -5.67
C ALA A 139 26.81 16.81 -6.08
N ALA A 140 26.92 18.03 -5.57
CA ALA A 140 28.07 18.91 -5.83
C ALA A 140 29.40 18.36 -5.27
N LEU A 141 29.39 17.79 -4.06
CA LEU A 141 30.58 17.14 -3.48
C LEU A 141 30.99 15.91 -4.29
N GLY A 142 30.03 15.11 -4.75
CA GLY A 142 30.30 13.95 -5.62
C GLY A 142 30.98 14.35 -6.93
N ILE A 143 30.44 15.35 -7.63
CA ILE A 143 31.01 15.88 -8.88
C ILE A 143 32.41 16.48 -8.63
N GLY A 144 32.57 17.24 -7.53
CA GLY A 144 33.84 17.85 -7.15
C GLY A 144 34.93 16.81 -6.87
N ALA A 145 34.61 15.73 -6.14
CA ALA A 145 35.55 14.65 -5.84
C ALA A 145 36.00 13.90 -7.12
N VAL A 146 35.06 13.63 -8.03
CA VAL A 146 35.36 12.99 -9.32
C VAL A 146 36.26 13.88 -10.18
N LEU A 147 35.98 15.18 -10.28
CA LEU A 147 36.81 16.11 -11.04
C LEU A 147 38.22 16.28 -10.42
N ALA A 148 38.33 16.26 -9.09
CA ALA A 148 39.60 16.30 -8.40
C ALA A 148 40.42 15.03 -8.66
N ALA A 149 39.80 13.86 -8.54
CA ALA A 149 40.44 12.58 -8.86
C ALA A 149 40.85 12.50 -10.33
N TYR A 150 40.00 12.96 -11.25
CA TYR A 150 40.28 13.02 -12.68
C TYR A 150 41.46 13.95 -13.00
N ARG A 151 41.49 15.15 -12.40
CA ARG A 151 42.62 16.09 -12.55
C ARG A 151 43.91 15.52 -11.96
N LEU A 152 43.85 14.86 -10.82
CA LEU A 152 45.01 14.21 -10.19
C LEU A 152 45.54 13.06 -11.03
N TRP A 153 44.65 12.27 -11.65
CA TRP A 153 45.04 11.18 -12.54
C TRP A 153 45.69 11.67 -13.85
N ILE A 154 45.14 12.74 -14.46
CA ILE A 154 45.77 13.37 -15.64
C ILE A 154 47.14 13.93 -15.29
N ARG A 155 47.27 14.62 -14.15
CA ARG A 155 48.54 15.20 -13.71
C ARG A 155 49.60 14.14 -13.37
N LYS A 156 49.19 12.94 -12.98
CA LYS A 156 50.07 11.82 -12.66
C LYS A 156 50.35 10.87 -13.81
N ARG A 157 49.86 11.09 -15.03
CA ARG A 157 50.23 10.21 -16.16
C ARG A 157 51.69 10.47 -16.55
N PRO A 158 52.64 9.54 -16.28
CA PRO A 158 53.98 9.65 -16.82
C PRO A 158 53.90 9.45 -18.34
N ALA A 159 54.66 10.24 -19.09
CA ALA A 159 54.85 10.04 -20.52
C ALA A 159 55.48 8.65 -20.72
N VAL A 160 54.66 7.68 -21.15
CA VAL A 160 55.17 6.42 -21.70
C VAL A 160 55.63 6.76 -23.11
N GLU A 161 56.94 7.00 -23.21
CA GLU A 161 57.75 7.12 -24.41
C GLU A 161 57.39 6.00 -25.40
N ARG A 162 57.21 6.34 -26.67
CA ARG A 162 57.10 5.38 -27.77
C ARG A 162 58.50 4.82 -28.07
N SER A 163 58.63 3.50 -28.11
CA SER A 163 59.61 2.80 -28.95
C SER A 163 59.07 1.42 -29.28
#